data_AF-A0A7X7MXE1-F1
#
_entry.id   AF-A0A7X7MXE1-F1
#
_cell.length_a   1.000
_cell.length_b   1.000
_cell.length_c   1.000
_cell.angle_alpha   90.00
_cell.angle_beta   90.00
_cell.angle_gamma   90.00
#
_symmetry.space_group_name_H-M   'P 1'
#
loop_
_entity.id
_entity.type
_entity.pdbx_description
1 polymer ?
#
loop_
_entity_poly.entity_id
_entity_poly.type
_entity_poly.pdbx_seq_one_letter_code
_entity_poly.pdbx_strand_id
1 'polypeptide(L)'
;MSKISEIFGLYCRESSLDYETAVEKQMCPYTKKTCTKMRKSNPDIKIGTCSVIYQNNNIIICPFRLLEHNQIFIDCLHLLTLHEPGNELFLIPEVRIPGGNVDYFLVSAKD
;
A
#
# COMPACT_ATOMS: atom_id res chain seq x y z
N MET A 1 -5.38 -10.19 -22.10
CA MET A 1 -6.26 -9.32 -21.30
C MET A 1 -5.48 -8.82 -20.09
N SER A 2 -5.41 -7.51 -19.92
CA SER A 2 -4.66 -6.89 -18.80
C SER A 2 -5.22 -7.41 -17.47
N LYS A 3 -4.38 -8.13 -16.73
CA LYS A 3 -4.69 -8.61 -15.37
C LYS A 3 -4.57 -7.49 -14.33
N ILE A 4 -4.38 -6.23 -14.70
CA ILE A 4 -4.20 -5.12 -13.77
C ILE A 4 -5.58 -4.56 -13.41
N SER A 5 -5.91 -4.48 -12.13
CA SER A 5 -7.14 -3.83 -11.65
C SER A 5 -6.92 -2.41 -11.18
N GLU A 6 -5.72 -2.09 -10.69
CA GLU A 6 -5.40 -0.77 -10.17
C GLU A 6 -3.97 -0.36 -10.56
N ILE A 7 -3.83 0.86 -11.09
CA ILE A 7 -2.56 1.46 -11.48
C ILE A 7 -2.42 2.85 -10.85
N PHE A 8 -1.33 3.07 -10.11
CA PHE A 8 -1.07 4.30 -9.35
C PHE A 8 -2.27 4.75 -8.47
N GLY A 9 -3.02 3.79 -7.93
CA GLY A 9 -4.22 4.03 -7.12
C GLY A 9 -5.51 4.24 -7.91
N LEU A 10 -5.47 4.22 -9.24
CA LEU A 10 -6.63 4.37 -10.11
C LEU A 10 -7.18 3.01 -10.54
N TYR A 11 -8.47 2.77 -10.34
CA TYR A 11 -9.13 1.57 -10.81
C TYR A 11 -9.25 1.56 -12.33
N CYS A 12 -8.70 0.54 -12.99
CA CYS A 12 -8.65 0.44 -14.45
C CYS A 12 -10.01 0.21 -15.13
N ARG A 13 -11.08 -0.01 -14.35
CA ARG A 13 -12.45 -0.15 -14.87
C ARG A 13 -13.18 1.19 -15.00
N GLU A 14 -12.64 2.27 -14.45
CA GLU A 14 -13.24 3.60 -14.46
C GLU A 14 -12.67 4.45 -15.60
N SER A 15 -13.31 4.41 -16.76
CA SER A 15 -12.82 5.09 -17.98
C SER A 15 -12.73 6.62 -17.89
N SER A 16 -13.31 7.23 -16.85
CA SER A 16 -13.25 8.67 -16.59
C SER A 16 -11.94 9.12 -15.92
N LEU A 17 -11.08 8.21 -15.49
CA LEU A 17 -9.85 8.54 -14.78
C LEU A 17 -8.70 8.88 -15.73
N ASP A 18 -7.89 9.87 -15.34
CA ASP A 18 -6.72 10.31 -16.09
C ASP A 18 -5.50 9.42 -15.81
N TYR A 19 -5.44 8.31 -16.54
CA TYR A 19 -4.33 7.35 -16.45
C TYR A 19 -3.03 7.89 -17.04
N GLU A 20 -3.09 8.75 -18.07
CA GLU A 20 -1.90 9.30 -18.72
C GLU A 20 -1.10 10.13 -17.72
N THR A 21 -1.75 11.08 -17.04
CA THR A 21 -1.12 11.88 -16.00
C THR A 21 -0.58 11.00 -14.86
N ALA A 22 -1.29 9.94 -14.47
CA ALA A 22 -0.85 9.05 -13.40
C ALA A 22 0.42 8.27 -13.79
N VAL A 23 0.49 7.78 -15.04
CA VAL A 23 1.65 7.07 -15.59
C VAL A 23 2.83 8.01 -15.81
N GLU A 24 2.60 9.26 -16.17
CA GLU A 24 3.67 10.26 -16.29
C GLU A 24 4.25 10.64 -14.93
N LYS A 25 3.39 10.93 -13.94
CA LYS A 25 3.81 11.35 -12.60
C LYS A 25 4.40 10.20 -11.78
N GLN A 26 3.93 8.98 -12.00
CA GLN A 26 4.36 7.77 -11.29
C GLN A 26 4.26 7.85 -9.77
N MET A 27 3.32 8.66 -9.27
CA MET A 27 3.14 8.94 -7.84
C MET A 27 2.30 7.86 -7.15
N CYS A 28 2.67 7.50 -5.93
CA CYS A 28 1.86 6.65 -5.08
C CYS A 28 0.91 7.53 -4.22
N PRO A 29 -0.41 7.38 -4.34
CA PRO A 29 -1.35 8.21 -3.57
C PRO A 29 -1.34 7.87 -2.07
N TYR A 30 -0.84 6.69 -1.70
CA TYR A 30 -0.83 6.19 -0.32
C TYR A 30 0.40 6.67 0.47
N THR A 31 1.57 6.74 -0.17
CA THR A 31 2.80 7.25 0.49
C THR A 31 3.08 8.72 0.19
N LYS A 32 2.35 9.32 -0.76
CA LYS A 32 2.57 10.68 -1.29
C LYS A 32 3.96 10.92 -1.89
N LYS A 33 4.66 9.83 -2.25
CA LYS A 33 5.98 9.83 -2.88
C LYS A 33 5.91 9.12 -4.23
N THR A 34 6.96 9.23 -5.04
CA THR A 34 7.11 8.41 -6.25
C THR A 34 7.02 6.92 -5.89
N CYS A 35 6.33 6.14 -6.71
CA CYS A 35 6.16 4.71 -6.48
C CYS A 35 7.53 4.02 -6.40
N THR A 36 7.74 3.19 -5.38
CA THR A 36 9.03 2.50 -5.18
C THR A 36 9.14 1.21 -5.99
N LYS A 37 8.02 0.64 -6.45
CA LYS A 37 8.00 -0.56 -7.29
C LYS A 37 8.54 -0.23 -8.68
N MET A 38 9.83 -0.41 -8.85
CA MET A 38 10.57 -0.19 -10.09
C MET A 38 10.56 -1.41 -11.01
N ARG A 39 10.63 -1.18 -12.32
CA ARG A 39 10.83 -2.23 -13.32
C ARG A 39 12.30 -2.66 -13.31
N LYS A 40 12.57 -3.96 -13.13
CA LYS A 40 13.95 -4.48 -13.07
C LYS A 40 14.77 -4.16 -14.34
N SER A 41 14.14 -4.12 -15.49
CA SER A 41 14.79 -3.81 -16.77
C SER A 41 14.98 -2.31 -17.02
N ASN A 42 14.24 -1.45 -16.33
CA ASN A 42 14.42 0.00 -16.40
C ASN A 42 13.99 0.63 -15.05
N PRO A 43 14.94 0.92 -14.16
CA PRO A 43 14.69 1.51 -12.85
C PRO A 43 13.90 2.82 -12.80
N ASP A 44 13.98 3.61 -13.87
CA ASP A 44 13.32 4.91 -13.98
C ASP A 44 11.82 4.75 -14.21
N ILE A 45 11.40 3.60 -14.73
CA ILE A 45 9.99 3.25 -14.92
C ILE A 45 9.49 2.48 -13.69
N LYS A 46 8.49 3.05 -13.03
CA LYS A 46 7.74 2.43 -11.95
C LYS A 46 6.60 1.62 -12.52
N ILE A 47 6.40 0.44 -11.93
CA ILE A 47 5.38 -0.52 -12.34
C ILE A 47 3.98 0.02 -12.06
N GLY A 48 3.80 0.75 -10.95
CA GLY A 48 2.53 1.39 -10.58
C GLY A 48 1.37 0.44 -10.27
N THR A 49 1.48 -0.86 -10.56
CA THR A 49 0.43 -1.85 -10.31
C THR A 49 0.23 -2.05 -8.81
N CYS A 50 -0.91 -1.59 -8.31
CA CYS A 50 -1.29 -1.75 -6.91
C CYS A 50 -2.04 -3.06 -6.65
N SER A 51 -2.91 -3.43 -7.59
CA SER A 51 -3.78 -4.59 -7.52
C SER A 51 -3.92 -5.26 -8.88
N VAL A 52 -4.17 -6.57 -8.87
CA VAL A 52 -4.38 -7.40 -10.07
C VAL A 52 -5.68 -8.19 -9.96
N ILE A 53 -6.19 -8.64 -11.10
CA ILE A 53 -7.30 -9.60 -11.19
C ILE A 53 -6.70 -11.00 -11.30
N TYR A 54 -7.05 -11.87 -10.35
CA TYR A 54 -6.71 -13.29 -10.36
C TYR A 54 -7.95 -14.11 -10.00
N GLN A 55 -8.31 -15.07 -10.87
CA GLN A 55 -9.52 -15.90 -10.71
C GLN A 55 -10.78 -15.06 -10.39
N ASN A 56 -10.98 -13.98 -11.16
CA ASN A 56 -12.09 -13.02 -11.01
C ASN A 56 -12.09 -12.19 -9.71
N ASN A 57 -11.08 -12.32 -8.86
CA ASN A 57 -10.94 -11.53 -7.63
C ASN A 57 -9.89 -10.44 -7.79
N ASN A 58 -10.11 -9.29 -7.13
CA ASN A 58 -9.09 -8.26 -6.98
C ASN A 58 -8.13 -8.67 -5.86
N ILE A 59 -6.85 -8.79 -6.19
CA ILE A 59 -5.78 -9.12 -5.25
C ILE A 59 -4.85 -7.92 -5.14
N ILE A 60 -4.70 -7.39 -3.93
CA ILE A 60 -3.72 -6.36 -3.62
C ILE A 60 -2.32 -6.99 -3.64
N ILE A 61 -1.41 -6.39 -4.40
CA ILE A 61 0.00 -6.81 -4.50
C ILE A 61 0.97 -5.70 -4.06
N CYS A 62 0.45 -4.69 -3.38
CA CYS A 62 1.19 -3.53 -2.90
C CYS A 62 0.93 -3.37 -1.40
N PRO A 63 1.95 -3.43 -0.54
CA PRO A 63 1.74 -3.16 0.88
C PRO A 63 1.25 -1.72 1.11
N PHE A 64 1.71 -0.75 0.33
CA PHE A 64 1.24 0.64 0.48
C PHE A 64 -0.24 0.84 0.16
N ARG A 65 -0.86 -0.05 -0.63
CA ARG A 65 -2.31 0.01 -0.86
C ARG A 65 -3.11 -0.22 0.43
N LEU A 66 -2.52 -0.91 1.41
CA LEU A 66 -3.12 -1.20 2.73
C LEU A 66 -3.15 0.02 3.65
N LEU A 67 -2.41 1.09 3.32
CA LEU A 67 -2.44 2.37 4.04
C LEU A 67 -3.70 3.20 3.76
N GLU A 68 -4.50 2.82 2.77
CA GLU A 68 -5.70 3.57 2.42
C GLU A 68 -6.63 3.66 3.63
N HIS A 69 -6.85 4.90 4.09
CA HIS A 69 -7.65 5.23 5.27
C HIS A 69 -7.23 4.47 6.55
N ASN A 70 -6.04 3.87 6.58
CA ASN A 70 -5.58 2.95 7.61
C ASN A 70 -6.56 1.79 7.90
N GLN A 71 -7.43 1.42 6.95
CA GLN A 71 -8.56 0.51 7.19
C GLN A 71 -8.13 -0.83 7.79
N ILE A 72 -7.14 -1.49 7.17
CA ILE A 72 -6.65 -2.79 7.65
C ILE A 72 -6.06 -2.69 9.05
N PHE A 73 -5.39 -1.58 9.37
CA PHE A 73 -4.81 -1.37 10.70
C PHE A 73 -5.90 -1.11 11.74
N ILE A 74 -6.95 -0.37 11.38
CA ILE A 74 -8.13 -0.16 12.22
C ILE A 74 -8.84 -1.51 12.49
N ASP A 75 -9.03 -2.31 11.44
CA ASP A 75 -9.66 -3.62 11.55
C ASP A 75 -8.86 -4.55 12.46
N CYS A 76 -7.53 -4.41 12.50
CA CYS A 76 -6.65 -5.18 13.37
C CYS A 76 -6.53 -4.66 14.82
N LEU A 77 -7.19 -3.55 15.21
CA LEU A 77 -7.03 -2.99 16.56
C LEU A 77 -7.40 -3.97 17.68
N HIS A 78 -8.41 -4.81 17.45
CA HIS A 78 -8.84 -5.85 18.39
C HIS A 78 -7.76 -6.91 18.66
N LEU A 79 -6.73 -7.02 17.82
CA LEU A 79 -5.59 -7.93 18.00
C LEU A 79 -4.54 -7.37 18.96
N LEU A 80 -4.60 -6.09 19.32
CA LEU A 80 -3.71 -5.46 20.30
C LEU A 80 -4.17 -5.80 21.73
N THR A 81 -4.08 -7.08 22.10
CA THR A 81 -4.58 -7.60 23.39
C THR A 81 -3.89 -7.02 24.62
N LEU A 82 -2.74 -6.35 24.44
CA LEU A 82 -1.96 -5.67 25.47
C LEU A 82 -2.12 -4.14 25.45
N HIS A 83 -3.08 -3.61 24.68
CA HIS A 83 -3.37 -2.18 24.67
C HIS A 83 -3.86 -1.69 26.05
N GLU A 84 -3.24 -0.63 26.56
CA GLU A 84 -3.67 0.05 27.79
C GLU A 84 -4.37 1.37 27.46
N PRO A 85 -5.50 1.68 28.12
CA PRO A 85 -6.11 3.01 28.03
C PRO A 85 -5.09 4.11 28.35
N GLY A 86 -5.01 5.11 27.48
CA GLY A 86 -4.02 6.20 27.55
C GLY A 86 -2.79 5.99 26.67
N ASN A 87 -2.59 4.80 26.10
CA ASN A 87 -1.61 4.63 25.04
C ASN A 87 -2.12 5.21 23.72
N GLU A 88 -1.21 5.76 22.94
CA GLU A 88 -1.43 6.15 21.56
C GLU A 88 -1.15 4.98 20.62
N LEU A 89 -1.65 5.11 19.38
CA LEU A 89 -1.48 4.12 18.32
C LEU A 89 -0.56 4.66 17.24
N PHE A 90 0.52 3.94 16.98
CA PHE A 90 1.53 4.31 16.01
C PHE A 90 1.58 3.28 14.89
N LEU A 91 1.65 3.77 13.65
CA LEU A 91 1.92 2.95 12.48
C LEU A 91 3.37 3.18 12.04
N ILE A 92 4.25 2.23 12.32
CA ILE A 92 5.69 2.35 12.11
C ILE A 92 6.08 1.60 10.82
N PRO A 93 6.58 2.30 9.77
CA PRO A 93 7.02 1.66 8.54
C PRO A 93 8.42 1.04 8.66
N GLU A 94 8.70 0.04 7.82
CA GLU A 94 10.05 -0.51 7.54
C GLU A 94 10.84 -0.93 8.79
N VAL A 95 10.21 -1.67 9.69
CA VAL A 95 10.87 -2.10 10.93
C VAL A 95 11.77 -3.29 10.66
N ARG A 96 13.06 -3.13 10.95
CA ARG A 96 14.06 -4.18 10.82
C ARG A 96 13.93 -5.21 11.94
N ILE A 97 13.83 -6.48 11.56
CA ILE A 97 13.80 -7.63 12.47
C ILE A 97 14.89 -8.64 12.09
N PRO A 98 15.24 -9.59 12.98
CA PRO A 98 16.08 -10.72 12.58
C PRO A 98 15.45 -11.45 11.38
N GLY A 99 16.17 -11.49 10.25
CA GLY A 99 15.71 -12.16 9.02
C GLY A 99 15.05 -11.26 7.97
N GLY A 100 14.81 -9.98 8.22
CA GLY A 100 14.26 -9.08 7.20
C GLY A 100 13.72 -7.76 7.73
N ASN A 101 12.85 -7.13 6.93
CA ASN A 101 12.09 -5.96 7.32
C ASN A 101 10.60 -6.29 7.24
N VAL A 102 9.83 -5.81 8.20
CA VAL A 102 8.37 -5.82 8.15
C VAL A 102 7.91 -4.49 7.59
N ASP A 103 6.96 -4.52 6.64
CA ASP A 103 6.48 -3.30 5.99
C ASP A 103 5.89 -2.31 7.00
N TYR A 104 5.07 -2.80 7.94
CA TYR A 104 4.37 -1.98 8.93
C TYR A 104 4.18 -2.70 10.27
N PHE A 105 4.38 -1.98 11.36
CA PHE A 105 3.89 -2.36 12.69
C PHE A 105 2.82 -1.40 13.17
N LEU A 106 1.73 -1.97 13.67
CA LEU A 106 0.75 -1.26 14.49
C LEU A 106 1.15 -1.44 15.96
N VAL A 107 1.51 -0.34 16.61
CA VAL A 107 2.07 -0.32 17.96
C VAL A 107 1.15 0.48 18.88
N SER A 108 0.89 -0.04 20.06
CA SER A 108 0.31 0.75 21.15
C SER A 108 1.38 1.05 22.19
N ALA A 109 1.65 2.33 22.44
CA ALA A 109 2.69 2.78 23.36
C ALA A 109 2.32 4.09 24.05
N LYS A 110 2.97 4.38 25.18
CA LYS A 110 2.97 5.70 25.81
C LYS A 110 4.02 6.56 25.10
N ASP A 111 3.74 7.86 25.00
CA ASP A 111 4.69 8.87 24.53
C ASP A 111 5.95 8.94 25.42
#